data_AF-A0A0F2L955-F1
#
_entry.id   AF-A0A0F2L955-F1
#
_cell.length_a   1.000
_cell.length_b   1.000
_cell.length_c   1.000
_cell.angle_alpha   90.00
_cell.angle_beta   90.00
_cell.angle_gamma   90.00
#
_symmetry.space_group_name_H-M   'P 1'
#
loop_
_entity.id
_entity.type
_entity.pdbx_description
1 polymer ?
#
loop_
_entity_poly.entity_id
_entity_poly.type
_entity_poly.pdbx_seq_one_letter_code
_entity_poly.pdbx_strand_id
1 'polypeptide(L)'
;MSYVAVIVGVSLLRNALSRGVTGEFRDVIDRALGGDASADSMLGRLGLGSELYKRLLDFVCSDVNCCAELSSLAELRRVVPGQMLVELFHTSTRANWLCTMLIANCLSHGHVLDGVTLQGSDQVSLFDSNDVEGGLASFVSVVGRRLFEAASRGLDTYVIVTGGTKIEVILASMIAWLLNAKPVYKVEGGPLIILPQLPITIPPR
;
A
#
# COMPACT_ATOMS: atom_id res chain seq x y z
N MET A 1 -19.35 7.63 -3.31
CA MET A 1 -17.99 7.41 -3.89
C MET A 1 -17.02 7.53 -2.75
N SER A 2 -15.99 6.70 -2.71
CA SER A 2 -15.07 6.65 -1.58
C SER A 2 -13.64 6.85 -2.07
N TYR A 3 -12.82 7.46 -1.23
CA TYR A 3 -11.38 7.54 -1.43
C TYR A 3 -10.69 6.54 -0.50
N VAL A 4 -9.74 5.78 -1.03
CA VAL A 4 -9.02 4.74 -0.30
C VAL A 4 -7.53 4.95 -0.48
N ALA A 5 -6.86 5.40 0.58
CA ALA A 5 -5.41 5.39 0.66
C ALA A 5 -4.94 3.98 1.01
N VAL A 6 -3.95 3.44 0.30
CA VAL A 6 -3.41 2.10 0.55
C VAL A 6 -1.93 2.20 0.86
N ILE A 7 -1.54 1.80 2.07
CA ILE A 7 -0.13 1.69 2.43
C ILE A 7 0.41 0.37 1.87
N VAL A 8 1.34 0.46 0.93
CA VAL A 8 1.92 -0.69 0.22
C VAL A 8 3.15 -1.18 0.94
N GLY A 9 3.08 -2.43 1.42
CA GLY A 9 4.20 -3.16 1.96
C GLY A 9 4.84 -4.11 0.95
N VAL A 10 5.52 -5.12 1.48
CA VAL A 10 6.26 -6.12 0.71
C VAL A 10 5.63 -7.52 0.75
N SER A 11 4.37 -7.61 1.18
CA SER A 11 3.64 -8.89 1.33
C SER A 11 3.55 -9.66 0.02
N LEU A 12 3.40 -8.96 -1.10
CA LEU A 12 3.44 -9.49 -2.46
C LEU A 12 4.71 -10.29 -2.72
N LEU A 13 5.89 -9.72 -2.44
CA LEU A 13 7.17 -10.39 -2.68
C LEU A 13 7.35 -11.60 -1.76
N ARG A 14 6.93 -11.50 -0.49
CA ARG A 14 6.95 -12.62 0.45
C ARG A 14 6.08 -13.80 -0.03
N ASN A 15 4.89 -13.49 -0.54
CA ASN A 15 3.97 -14.50 -1.05
C ASN A 15 4.44 -15.09 -2.39
N ALA A 16 5.05 -14.28 -3.25
CA ALA A 16 5.67 -14.78 -4.48
C ALA A 16 6.82 -15.76 -4.18
N LEU A 17 7.64 -15.46 -3.16
CA LEU A 17 8.72 -16.33 -2.68
C LEU A 17 8.18 -17.65 -2.11
N SER A 18 7.13 -17.61 -1.29
CA SER A 18 6.56 -18.81 -0.67
C SER A 18 5.87 -19.72 -1.69
N ARG A 19 5.30 -19.14 -2.75
CA ARG A 19 4.62 -19.87 -3.84
C ARG A 19 5.52 -20.25 -5.01
N GLY A 20 6.83 -19.97 -4.93
CA GLY A 20 7.81 -20.37 -5.95
C GLY A 20 7.73 -19.60 -7.26
N VAL A 21 7.04 -18.46 -7.30
CA VAL A 21 6.85 -17.62 -8.52
C VAL A 21 8.18 -17.02 -8.99
N THR A 22 9.11 -16.80 -8.06
CA THR A 22 10.31 -15.99 -8.28
C THR A 22 11.40 -16.69 -9.09
N GLY A 23 11.37 -18.02 -9.22
CA GLY A 23 12.36 -18.79 -9.98
C GLY A 23 13.81 -18.47 -9.57
N GLU A 24 14.66 -18.19 -10.56
CA GLU A 24 16.07 -17.85 -10.34
C GLU A 24 16.32 -16.56 -9.54
N PHE A 25 15.31 -15.69 -9.42
CA PHE A 25 15.43 -14.41 -8.71
C PHE A 25 15.19 -14.52 -7.20
N ARG A 26 14.94 -15.73 -6.69
CA ARG A 26 14.63 -15.99 -5.27
C ARG A 26 15.65 -15.35 -4.32
N ASP A 27 16.93 -15.56 -4.55
CA ASP A 27 18.01 -15.07 -3.66
C ASP A 27 18.03 -13.54 -3.55
N VAL A 28 17.89 -12.85 -4.69
CA VAL A 28 17.89 -11.38 -4.74
C VAL A 28 16.70 -10.82 -3.95
N ILE A 29 15.52 -11.41 -4.09
CA ILE A 29 14.32 -10.96 -3.38
C ILE A 29 14.44 -11.25 -1.88
N ASP A 30 14.90 -12.43 -1.49
CA ASP A 30 15.06 -12.80 -0.08
C ASP A 30 16.04 -11.87 0.64
N ARG A 31 17.19 -11.58 0.01
CA ARG A 31 18.17 -10.63 0.53
C ARG A 31 17.65 -9.20 0.59
N ALA A 32 16.93 -8.73 -0.44
CA ALA A 32 16.32 -7.40 -0.44
C ALA A 32 15.31 -7.25 0.70
N LEU A 33 14.47 -8.27 0.94
CA LEU A 33 13.54 -8.31 2.07
C LEU A 33 14.25 -8.40 3.43
N GLY A 34 15.46 -8.96 3.47
CA GLY A 34 16.36 -8.97 4.63
C GLY A 34 17.08 -7.64 4.88
N GLY A 35 16.90 -6.62 4.03
CA GLY A 35 17.51 -5.30 4.18
C GLY A 35 18.87 -5.13 3.49
N ASP A 36 19.26 -6.04 2.60
CA ASP A 36 20.48 -5.90 1.80
C ASP A 36 20.31 -4.81 0.72
N ALA A 37 21.01 -3.69 0.89
CA ALA A 37 20.92 -2.54 -0.01
C ALA A 37 21.38 -2.83 -1.46
N SER A 38 22.34 -3.75 -1.64
CA SER A 38 22.79 -4.14 -2.98
C SER A 38 21.72 -4.97 -3.68
N ALA A 39 21.11 -5.91 -2.95
CA ALA A 39 20.00 -6.71 -3.46
C ALA A 39 18.76 -5.85 -3.75
N ASP A 40 18.42 -4.88 -2.89
CA ASP A 40 17.31 -3.94 -3.12
C ASP A 40 17.54 -3.10 -4.40
N SER A 41 18.76 -2.57 -4.58
CA SER A 41 19.12 -1.87 -5.82
C SER A 41 19.01 -2.76 -7.06
N MET A 42 19.48 -4.01 -6.98
CA MET A 42 19.35 -5.00 -8.05
C MET A 42 17.88 -5.33 -8.34
N LEU A 43 17.06 -5.49 -7.31
CA LEU A 43 15.63 -5.72 -7.42
C LEU A 43 14.93 -4.56 -8.15
N GLY A 44 15.31 -3.31 -7.86
CA GLY A 44 14.82 -2.14 -8.58
C GLY A 44 15.13 -2.19 -10.08
N ARG A 45 16.33 -2.63 -10.47
CA ARG A 45 16.70 -2.80 -11.89
C ARG A 45 15.90 -3.92 -12.55
N LEU A 46 15.72 -5.06 -11.86
CA LEU A 46 14.89 -6.15 -12.34
C LEU A 46 13.41 -5.74 -12.46
N GLY A 47 12.95 -4.79 -11.66
CA GLY A 47 11.61 -4.21 -11.74
C GLY A 47 11.32 -3.45 -13.05
N LEU A 48 12.33 -3.11 -13.86
CA LEU A 48 12.17 -2.36 -15.10
C LEU A 48 11.93 -3.28 -16.31
N GLY A 49 10.82 -4.03 -16.27
CA GLY A 49 10.35 -4.83 -17.42
C GLY A 49 11.13 -6.14 -17.67
N SER A 50 11.90 -6.62 -16.69
CA SER A 50 12.57 -7.93 -16.79
C SER A 50 11.57 -9.09 -16.75
N GLU A 51 12.08 -10.30 -16.96
CA GLU A 51 11.31 -11.54 -16.77
C GLU A 51 10.72 -11.65 -15.35
N LEU A 52 11.45 -11.18 -14.32
CA LEU A 52 10.92 -11.13 -12.95
C LEU A 52 9.67 -10.24 -12.88
N TYR A 53 9.71 -9.06 -13.50
CA TYR A 53 8.58 -8.14 -13.48
C TYR A 53 7.33 -8.78 -14.10
N LYS A 54 7.49 -9.46 -15.25
CA LYS A 54 6.37 -10.14 -15.92
C LYS A 54 5.77 -11.24 -15.06
N ARG A 55 6.61 -12.13 -14.50
CA ARG A 55 6.16 -13.21 -13.60
C ARG A 55 5.41 -12.67 -12.38
N LEU A 56 5.92 -11.59 -11.78
CA LEU A 56 5.26 -10.96 -10.64
C LEU A 56 3.96 -10.27 -11.04
N LEU A 57 3.90 -9.64 -12.22
CA LEU A 57 2.68 -8.99 -12.71
C LEU A 57 1.59 -10.01 -12.98
N ASP A 58 1.93 -11.12 -13.64
CA ASP A 58 1.00 -12.23 -13.89
C ASP A 58 0.47 -12.81 -12.57
N PHE A 59 1.36 -13.00 -11.59
CA PHE A 59 0.98 -13.47 -10.26
C PHE A 59 0.00 -12.51 -9.56
N VAL A 60 0.27 -11.21 -9.62
CA VAL A 60 -0.57 -10.18 -8.98
C VAL A 60 -1.92 -10.05 -9.65
N CYS A 61 -1.99 -10.19 -10.97
CA CYS A 61 -3.23 -10.06 -11.71
C CYS A 61 -4.07 -11.32 -11.79
N SER A 62 -3.51 -12.48 -11.44
CA SER A 62 -4.24 -13.74 -11.43
C SER A 62 -4.92 -14.04 -10.09
N ASP A 63 -4.51 -13.40 -8.99
CA ASP A 63 -4.98 -13.72 -7.64
C ASP A 63 -5.10 -12.48 -6.76
N VAL A 64 -6.34 -12.07 -6.45
CA VAL A 64 -6.62 -10.96 -5.51
C VAL A 64 -6.05 -11.19 -4.11
N ASN A 65 -5.74 -12.44 -3.74
CA ASN A 65 -5.12 -12.80 -2.47
C ASN A 65 -3.59 -12.87 -2.54
N CYS A 66 -2.97 -12.46 -3.65
CA CYS A 66 -1.51 -12.46 -3.80
C CYS A 66 -0.80 -11.58 -2.77
N CYS A 67 -1.47 -10.54 -2.26
CA CYS A 67 -0.93 -9.59 -1.30
C CYS A 67 -2.00 -9.03 -0.35
N ALA A 68 -1.53 -8.46 0.75
CA ALA A 68 -2.37 -7.84 1.77
C ALA A 68 -3.22 -6.69 1.21
N GLU A 69 -2.65 -5.91 0.30
CA GLU A 69 -3.23 -4.70 -0.28
C GLU A 69 -4.44 -5.03 -1.17
N LEU A 70 -4.26 -5.87 -2.19
CA LEU A 70 -5.35 -6.27 -3.09
C LEU A 70 -6.43 -7.05 -2.35
N SER A 71 -6.03 -7.93 -1.44
CA SER A 71 -7.00 -8.74 -0.70
C SER A 71 -7.81 -7.91 0.29
N SER A 72 -7.26 -6.81 0.81
CA SER A 72 -8.00 -5.84 1.64
C SER A 72 -8.92 -4.96 0.81
N LEU A 73 -8.44 -4.50 -0.36
CA LEU A 73 -9.26 -3.74 -1.32
C LEU A 73 -10.48 -4.55 -1.78
N ALA A 74 -10.28 -5.84 -2.11
CA ALA A 74 -11.33 -6.75 -2.53
C ALA A 74 -12.42 -6.91 -1.47
N GLU A 75 -12.04 -7.12 -0.20
CA GLU A 75 -13.01 -7.24 0.89
C GLU A 75 -13.68 -5.90 1.20
N LEU A 76 -12.93 -4.79 1.20
CA LEU A 76 -13.48 -3.46 1.46
C LEU A 76 -14.53 -3.10 0.40
N ARG A 77 -14.28 -3.47 -0.87
CA ARG A 77 -15.20 -3.25 -1.99
C ARG A 77 -16.55 -3.95 -1.81
N ARG A 78 -16.60 -5.06 -1.08
CA ARG A 78 -17.85 -5.78 -0.78
C ARG A 78 -18.73 -5.06 0.23
N VAL A 79 -18.15 -4.26 1.11
CA VAL A 79 -18.86 -3.61 2.23
C VAL A 79 -19.07 -2.11 2.05
N VAL A 80 -18.27 -1.46 1.18
CA VAL A 80 -18.41 -0.03 0.87
C VAL A 80 -19.12 0.14 -0.48
N PRO A 81 -20.23 0.90 -0.54
CA PRO A 81 -20.99 1.08 -1.76
C PRO A 81 -20.35 2.11 -2.71
N GLY A 82 -20.62 1.94 -4.02
CA GLY A 82 -20.19 2.86 -5.07
C GLY A 82 -18.76 2.64 -5.58
N GLN A 83 -18.26 3.60 -6.35
CA GLN A 83 -16.89 3.57 -6.86
C GLN A 83 -15.86 3.93 -5.79
N MET A 84 -14.70 3.28 -5.85
CA MET A 84 -13.53 3.55 -5.02
C MET A 84 -12.44 4.20 -5.84
N LEU A 85 -12.02 5.40 -5.43
CA LEU A 85 -10.82 6.06 -5.91
C LEU A 85 -9.65 5.63 -5.04
N VAL A 86 -8.74 4.83 -5.58
CA VAL A 86 -7.62 4.25 -4.84
C VAL A 86 -6.34 5.03 -5.14
N GLU A 87 -5.57 5.33 -4.12
CA GLU A 87 -4.22 5.88 -4.25
C GLU A 87 -3.25 5.05 -3.41
N LEU A 88 -2.10 4.72 -4.01
CA LEU A 88 -1.11 3.86 -3.36
C LEU A 88 0.01 4.71 -2.76
N PHE A 89 0.40 4.41 -1.52
CA PHE A 89 1.50 5.07 -0.84
C PHE A 89 2.55 4.05 -0.46
N HIS A 90 3.80 4.35 -0.77
CA HIS A 90 4.90 3.42 -0.52
C HIS A 90 6.14 4.15 -0.02
N THR A 91 6.95 3.47 0.78
CA THR A 91 8.25 3.99 1.18
C THR A 91 9.29 3.83 0.06
N SER A 92 10.46 4.43 0.28
CA SER A 92 11.50 4.62 -0.72
C SER A 92 12.33 3.39 -1.10
N THR A 93 12.06 2.23 -0.50
CA THR A 93 12.76 0.99 -0.86
C THR A 93 12.34 0.55 -2.27
N ARG A 94 13.25 -0.13 -2.98
CA ARG A 94 12.93 -0.67 -4.30
C ARG A 94 11.96 -1.83 -4.22
N ALA A 95 11.98 -2.60 -3.13
CA ALA A 95 10.97 -3.61 -2.85
C ALA A 95 9.54 -3.04 -2.77
N ASN A 96 9.33 -1.98 -1.98
CA ASN A 96 8.01 -1.33 -1.85
C ASN A 96 7.59 -0.65 -3.16
N TRP A 97 8.52 0.05 -3.83
CA TRP A 97 8.27 0.62 -5.15
C TRP A 97 7.84 -0.44 -6.17
N LEU A 98 8.55 -1.57 -6.27
CA LEU A 98 8.21 -2.64 -7.19
C LEU A 98 6.83 -3.22 -6.91
N CYS A 99 6.51 -3.51 -5.63
CA CYS A 99 5.18 -3.97 -5.24
C CYS A 99 4.09 -2.97 -5.68
N THR A 100 4.34 -1.69 -5.47
CA THR A 100 3.41 -0.62 -5.83
C THR A 100 3.19 -0.55 -7.33
N MET A 101 4.25 -0.60 -8.14
CA MET A 101 4.14 -0.56 -9.60
C MET A 101 3.38 -1.77 -10.15
N LEU A 102 3.60 -2.96 -9.57
CA LEU A 102 2.88 -4.18 -9.95
C LEU A 102 1.39 -4.07 -9.62
N ILE A 103 1.05 -3.66 -8.40
CA ILE A 103 -0.34 -3.45 -7.97
C ILE A 103 -1.02 -2.36 -8.83
N ALA A 104 -0.34 -1.23 -9.05
CA ALA A 104 -0.83 -0.12 -9.85
C ALA A 104 -1.12 -0.54 -11.29
N ASN A 105 -0.17 -1.22 -11.93
CA ASN A 105 -0.34 -1.74 -13.28
C ASN A 105 -1.56 -2.68 -13.33
N CYS A 106 -1.65 -3.57 -12.35
CA CYS A 106 -2.73 -4.54 -12.28
C CYS A 106 -4.13 -3.91 -12.11
N LEU A 107 -4.25 -2.93 -11.21
CA LEU A 107 -5.50 -2.18 -10.99
C LEU A 107 -5.87 -1.33 -12.22
N SER A 108 -4.88 -0.77 -12.92
CA SER A 108 -5.12 0.10 -14.09
C SER A 108 -5.68 -0.64 -15.29
N HIS A 109 -5.38 -1.94 -15.44
CA HIS A 109 -5.93 -2.77 -16.51
C HIS A 109 -7.36 -3.26 -16.22
N GLY A 110 -7.94 -2.92 -15.06
CA GLY A 110 -9.36 -3.10 -14.76
C GLY A 110 -9.85 -4.54 -14.64
N HIS A 111 -8.96 -5.54 -14.72
CA HIS A 111 -9.35 -6.95 -14.75
C HIS A 111 -9.54 -7.58 -13.36
N VAL A 112 -9.08 -6.92 -12.29
CA VAL A 112 -8.94 -7.56 -10.98
C VAL A 112 -10.02 -7.15 -9.98
N LEU A 113 -10.51 -5.90 -10.01
CA LEU A 113 -11.53 -5.40 -9.08
C LEU A 113 -12.48 -4.40 -9.74
N ASP A 114 -13.74 -4.80 -9.92
CA ASP A 114 -14.78 -3.93 -10.46
C ASP A 114 -15.12 -2.75 -9.53
N GLY A 115 -15.28 -1.56 -10.12
CA GLY A 115 -15.62 -0.34 -9.37
C GLY A 115 -14.47 0.22 -8.55
N VAL A 116 -13.23 -0.20 -8.81
CA VAL A 116 -12.00 0.39 -8.29
C VAL A 116 -11.29 1.16 -9.40
N THR A 117 -10.96 2.42 -9.14
CA THR A 117 -10.25 3.30 -10.07
C THR A 117 -8.97 3.79 -9.40
N LEU A 118 -7.81 3.43 -9.95
CA LEU A 118 -6.53 3.95 -9.49
C LEU A 118 -6.40 5.44 -9.86
N GLN A 119 -6.09 6.28 -8.87
CA GLN A 119 -5.79 7.71 -9.05
C GLN A 119 -4.30 7.96 -9.27
N GLY A 120 -3.45 7.15 -8.65
CA GLY A 120 -2.01 7.30 -8.73
C GLY A 120 -1.28 6.53 -7.63
N SER A 121 0.02 6.75 -7.56
CA SER A 121 0.88 6.26 -6.50
C SER A 121 1.89 7.35 -6.11
N ASP A 122 2.03 7.59 -4.81
CA ASP A 122 2.98 8.57 -4.27
C ASP A 122 4.03 7.86 -3.38
N GLN A 123 5.28 8.25 -3.58
CA GLN A 123 6.38 7.82 -2.71
C GLN A 123 6.42 8.71 -1.46
N VAL A 124 6.66 8.08 -0.30
CA VAL A 124 6.80 8.76 0.97
C VAL A 124 8.18 8.51 1.58
N SER A 125 8.92 9.60 1.78
CA SER A 125 10.25 9.57 2.38
C SER A 125 10.18 9.44 3.90
N LEU A 126 9.90 8.24 4.42
CA LEU A 126 9.84 8.00 5.87
C LEU A 126 11.22 7.66 6.48
N PHE A 127 12.09 7.01 5.70
CA PHE A 127 13.39 6.48 6.17
C PHE A 127 14.59 6.92 5.32
N ASP A 128 14.41 7.94 4.47
CA ASP A 128 15.43 8.38 3.51
C ASP A 128 16.56 9.20 4.12
N SER A 129 16.34 9.75 5.32
CA SER A 129 17.29 10.57 6.06
C SER A 129 17.47 9.99 7.46
N ASN A 130 18.62 10.27 8.08
CA ASN A 130 18.78 10.13 9.54
C ASN A 130 17.85 11.08 10.34
N ASP A 131 16.94 11.77 9.65
CA ASP A 131 15.95 12.69 10.19
C ASP A 131 14.57 12.03 10.16
N VAL A 132 14.31 11.25 11.21
CA VAL A 132 13.04 10.57 11.43
C VAL A 132 11.89 11.57 11.54
N GLU A 133 12.11 12.74 12.14
CA GLU A 133 11.07 13.78 12.29
C GLU A 133 10.66 14.35 10.94
N GLY A 134 11.63 14.66 10.08
CA GLY A 134 11.37 15.10 8.70
C GLY A 134 10.64 14.03 7.88
N GLY A 135 11.00 12.75 8.05
CA GLY A 135 10.33 11.66 7.37
C GLY A 135 8.88 11.44 7.84
N LEU A 136 8.64 11.58 9.15
CA LEU A 136 7.31 11.58 9.73
C LEU A 136 6.46 12.75 9.21
N ALA A 137 7.02 13.97 9.19
CA ALA A 137 6.35 15.15 8.68
C ALA A 137 6.00 15.01 7.19
N SER A 138 6.90 14.41 6.40
CA SER A 138 6.65 14.07 4.99
C SER A 138 5.48 13.10 4.86
N PHE A 139 5.45 12.04 5.67
CA PHE A 139 4.37 11.04 5.65
C PHE A 139 3.01 11.64 6.01
N VAL A 140 2.96 12.44 7.07
CA VAL A 140 1.76 13.19 7.47
C VAL A 140 1.33 14.17 6.39
N SER A 141 2.28 14.91 5.80
CA SER A 141 1.99 15.91 4.76
C SER A 141 1.41 15.26 3.49
N VAL A 142 2.04 14.20 2.99
CA VAL A 142 1.63 13.55 1.74
C VAL A 142 0.29 12.83 1.92
N VAL A 143 0.21 11.89 2.87
CA VAL A 143 -1.01 11.08 3.09
C VAL A 143 -2.14 11.96 3.63
N GLY A 144 -1.82 12.85 4.58
CA GLY A 144 -2.80 13.73 5.20
C GLY A 144 -3.38 14.76 4.23
N ARG A 145 -2.57 15.37 3.38
CA ARG A 145 -3.08 16.30 2.35
C ARG A 145 -4.08 15.60 1.43
N ARG A 146 -3.77 14.39 0.95
CA ARG A 146 -4.66 13.63 0.06
C ARG A 146 -5.97 13.25 0.72
N LEU A 147 -5.92 12.79 1.97
CA LEU A 147 -7.12 12.47 2.75
C LEU A 147 -7.98 13.72 3.00
N PHE A 148 -7.37 14.86 3.32
CA PHE A 148 -8.07 16.13 3.51
C PHE A 148 -8.71 16.64 2.20
N GLU A 149 -8.01 16.56 1.08
CA GLU A 149 -8.53 16.90 -0.26
C GLU A 149 -9.70 15.98 -0.66
N ALA A 150 -9.66 14.70 -0.32
CA ALA A 150 -10.77 13.78 -0.54
C ALA A 150 -11.98 14.09 0.36
N ALA A 151 -11.74 14.29 1.67
CA ALA A 151 -12.79 14.59 2.64
C ALA A 151 -13.48 15.94 2.34
N SER A 152 -12.73 16.97 1.96
CA SER A 152 -13.28 18.29 1.59
C SER A 152 -14.15 18.25 0.32
N ARG A 153 -13.96 17.25 -0.55
CA ARG A 153 -14.84 16.95 -1.70
C ARG A 153 -16.07 16.12 -1.30
N GLY A 154 -16.26 15.81 -0.02
CA GLY A 154 -17.38 15.01 0.47
C GLY A 154 -17.27 13.50 0.22
N LEU A 155 -16.05 12.99 -0.01
CA LEU A 155 -15.82 11.55 -0.18
C LEU A 155 -15.68 10.85 1.18
N ASP A 156 -16.23 9.64 1.28
CA ASP A 156 -15.90 8.76 2.41
C ASP A 156 -14.45 8.30 2.30
N THR A 157 -13.65 8.55 3.33
CA THR A 157 -12.21 8.26 3.33
C THR A 157 -11.86 7.02 4.14
N TYR A 158 -11.06 6.15 3.54
CA TYR A 158 -10.55 4.92 4.15
C TYR A 158 -9.03 4.86 3.99
N VAL A 159 -8.35 4.22 4.94
CA VAL A 159 -6.91 3.98 4.88
C VAL A 159 -6.64 2.51 5.13
N ILE A 160 -6.24 1.77 4.09
CA ILE A 160 -5.83 0.37 4.23
C ILE A 160 -4.42 0.33 4.81
N VAL A 161 -4.32 -0.24 6.01
CA VAL A 161 -3.11 -0.37 6.81
C VAL A 161 -2.75 -1.85 7.06
N THR A 162 -3.27 -2.75 6.23
CA THR A 162 -2.90 -4.17 6.27
C THR A 162 -1.47 -4.39 5.77
N GLY A 163 -1.05 -3.59 4.78
CA GLY A 163 0.32 -3.56 4.28
C GLY A 163 1.20 -2.56 5.04
N GLY A 164 2.51 -2.68 4.84
CA GLY A 164 3.50 -1.76 5.40
C GLY A 164 4.20 -2.26 6.67
N THR A 165 5.13 -1.47 7.17
CA THR A 165 5.80 -1.69 8.45
C THR A 165 4.89 -1.29 9.61
N LYS A 166 5.15 -1.81 10.82
CA LYS A 166 4.35 -1.44 12.01
C LYS A 166 4.31 0.08 12.24
N ILE A 167 5.41 0.77 11.97
CA ILE A 167 5.50 2.23 12.13
C ILE A 167 4.62 2.93 11.10
N GLU A 168 4.70 2.55 9.81
CA GLU A 168 3.83 3.11 8.75
C GLU A 168 2.34 2.93 9.08
N VAL A 169 1.96 1.74 9.54
CA VAL A 169 0.59 1.39 9.92
C VAL A 169 0.06 2.24 11.07
N ILE A 170 0.88 2.44 12.12
CA ILE A 170 0.51 3.29 13.26
C ILE A 170 0.30 4.73 12.81
N LEU A 171 1.24 5.27 12.02
CA LEU A 171 1.19 6.65 11.55
C LEU A 171 0.01 6.90 10.61
N ALA A 172 -0.21 5.98 9.65
CA ALA A 172 -1.35 6.04 8.73
C ALA A 172 -2.67 6.01 9.50
N SER A 173 -2.77 5.19 10.56
CA SER A 173 -3.95 5.13 11.42
C SER A 173 -4.17 6.43 12.20
N MET A 174 -3.09 7.04 12.73
CA MET A 174 -3.17 8.33 13.42
C MET A 174 -3.64 9.46 12.48
N ILE A 175 -3.06 9.53 11.27
CA ILE A 175 -3.47 10.50 10.25
C ILE A 175 -4.94 10.28 9.87
N ALA A 176 -5.34 9.02 9.68
CA ALA A 176 -6.71 8.68 9.37
C ALA A 176 -7.68 9.24 10.42
N TRP A 177 -7.41 9.00 11.71
CA TRP A 177 -8.25 9.52 12.79
C TRP A 177 -8.28 11.05 12.87
N LEU A 178 -7.14 11.72 12.71
CA LEU A 178 -7.06 13.19 12.72
C LEU A 178 -7.87 13.82 11.57
N LEU A 179 -8.04 13.11 10.45
CA LEU A 179 -8.73 13.57 9.25
C LEU A 179 -10.09 12.90 9.04
N ASN A 180 -10.64 12.29 10.09
CA ASN A 180 -11.94 11.62 10.08
C ASN A 180 -12.06 10.49 9.02
N ALA A 181 -10.95 9.90 8.61
CA ALA A 181 -10.90 8.70 7.79
C ALA A 181 -10.93 7.44 8.65
N LYS A 182 -11.37 6.32 8.05
CA LYS A 182 -11.48 5.01 8.71
C LYS A 182 -10.27 4.15 8.39
N PRO A 183 -9.42 3.79 9.37
CA PRO A 183 -8.40 2.78 9.12
C PRO A 183 -9.04 1.42 8.85
N VAL A 184 -8.47 0.67 7.93
CA VAL A 184 -8.95 -0.65 7.49
C VAL A 184 -7.80 -1.64 7.60
N TYR A 185 -8.03 -2.74 8.29
CA TYR A 185 -7.05 -3.79 8.51
C TYR A 185 -7.67 -5.15 8.23
N LYS A 186 -6.97 -6.03 7.51
CA LYS A 186 -7.39 -7.41 7.28
C LYS A 186 -6.55 -8.37 8.10
N VAL A 187 -7.21 -9.19 8.92
CA VAL A 187 -6.54 -10.26 9.67
C VAL A 187 -6.13 -11.36 8.70
N GLU A 188 -4.92 -11.89 8.83
CA GLU A 188 -4.46 -13.03 8.01
C GLU A 188 -5.39 -14.24 8.21
N GLY A 189 -5.97 -14.75 7.12
CA GLY A 189 -6.98 -15.82 7.15
C GLY A 189 -8.32 -15.43 7.82
N GLY A 190 -8.52 -14.16 8.14
CA GLY A 190 -9.66 -13.67 8.91
C GLY A 190 -10.44 -12.53 8.24
N PRO A 191 -11.32 -11.86 8.99
CA PRO A 191 -12.18 -10.82 8.46
C PRO A 191 -11.43 -9.50 8.20
N LEU A 192 -12.03 -8.68 7.34
CA LEU A 192 -11.70 -7.25 7.23
C LEU A 192 -12.31 -6.51 8.42
N ILE A 193 -11.51 -5.69 9.09
CA ILE A 193 -11.91 -4.84 10.20
C ILE A 193 -11.80 -3.39 9.76
N ILE A 194 -12.92 -2.67 9.82
CA ILE A 194 -12.95 -1.21 9.67
C ILE A 194 -12.91 -0.64 11.07
N LEU A 195 -11.79 0.00 11.44
CA LEU A 195 -11.64 0.63 12.74
C LEU A 195 -12.55 1.86 12.82
N PRO A 196 -13.12 2.15 14.00
CA PRO A 196 -13.97 3.31 14.18
C PRO A 196 -13.18 4.60 13.94
N GLN A 197 -13.91 5.64 13.54
CA GLN A 197 -13.40 7.01 13.61
C GLN A 197 -13.21 7.36 15.10
N LEU A 198 -11.98 7.67 15.48
CA LEU A 198 -11.72 8.25 16.79
C LEU A 198 -11.75 9.77 16.64
N PRO A 199 -12.58 10.50 17.41
CA PRO A 199 -12.61 11.95 17.38
C PRO A 199 -11.38 12.50 18.12
N ILE A 200 -10.20 12.32 17.54
CA ILE A 200 -8.95 12.83 18.09
C ILE A 200 -8.79 14.24 17.55
N THR A 201 -8.97 15.23 18.42
CA THR A 201 -8.62 16.63 18.13
C THR A 201 -7.29 16.96 18.79
N ILE A 202 -6.45 17.74 18.11
CA ILE A 202 -5.27 18.32 18.76
C ILE A 202 -5.78 19.31 19.82
N PRO A 203 -5.40 19.17 21.10
CA PRO A 203 -5.82 20.10 22.13
C PRO A 203 -5.36 21.52 21.78
N PRO A 204 -6.18 22.55 22.03
CA PRO A 204 -5.78 23.94 21.79
C PRO A 204 -4.53 24.25 22.62
N ARG A 205 -3.54 24.90 21.98
CA ARG A 205 -2.33 25.40 22.63
C ARG A 205 -2.61 26.65 23.44
#